data_AF-A0A848JVG1-F1
#
_entry.id   AF-A0A848JVG1-F1
#
_cell.length_a   1.000
_cell.length_b   1.000
_cell.length_c   1.000
_cell.angle_alpha   90.00
_cell.angle_beta   90.00
_cell.angle_gamma   90.00
#
_symmetry.space_group_name_H-M   'P 1'
#
loop_
_entity.id
_entity.type
_entity.pdbx_description
1 polymer ?
#
loop_
_entity_poly.entity_id
_entity_poly.type
_entity_poly.pdbx_seq_one_letter_code
_entity_poly.pdbx_strand_id
1 'polypeptide(L)'
;MTAHVPARPGLLASVATLDEMRTALAAGVDILDLKNPSEGALGAWAPQALVEAVAVWRAAGAPGSLSATVGDHPLEPDVLRTAAERTAATGVPLVKIGFALGDEAALPAVLDALRPLARETRLIAVLFADQAPDLAAVPLFAAAGFHGVMLDTADKAEGGLLAHLPVEILARFVATARAEGLLTGLAGSLKMADIAPLAALRPHYLGFRGALCADGRTSALDPLRLAAVRDTLAGRILA
;
A
#
# COMPACT_ATOMS: atom_id res chain seq x y z
N MET A 1 10.08 -14.56 -11.09
CA MET A 1 9.41 -13.81 -12.17
C MET A 1 9.55 -12.34 -11.84
N THR A 2 10.35 -11.59 -12.60
CA THR A 2 10.46 -10.14 -12.41
C THR A 2 9.09 -9.50 -12.61
N ALA A 3 8.64 -8.67 -11.66
CA ALA A 3 7.40 -7.91 -11.82
C ALA A 3 7.47 -7.10 -13.13
N HIS A 4 6.51 -7.31 -14.03
CA HIS A 4 6.44 -6.58 -15.28
C HIS A 4 6.16 -5.11 -14.97
N VAL A 5 7.00 -4.22 -15.51
CA VAL A 5 6.88 -2.77 -15.29
C VAL A 5 5.78 -2.26 -16.21
N PRO A 6 4.64 -1.81 -15.66
CA PRO A 6 3.51 -1.47 -16.49
C PRO A 6 3.75 -0.15 -17.24
N ALA A 7 3.05 0.04 -18.36
CA ALA A 7 3.09 1.29 -19.13
C ALA A 7 2.52 2.49 -18.34
N ARG A 8 1.70 2.21 -17.32
CA ARG A 8 1.15 3.17 -16.35
C ARG A 8 1.08 2.51 -14.97
N PRO A 9 1.24 3.26 -13.87
CA PRO A 9 1.00 2.69 -12.55
C PRO A 9 -0.48 2.29 -12.39
N GLY A 10 -0.72 1.20 -11.67
CA GLY A 10 -2.08 0.83 -11.24
C GLY A 10 -2.63 1.79 -10.19
N LEU A 11 -3.96 1.87 -10.10
CA LEU A 11 -4.69 2.57 -9.05
C LEU A 11 -4.85 1.65 -7.83
N LEU A 12 -4.22 2.01 -6.72
CA LEU A 12 -4.54 1.46 -5.41
C LEU A 12 -5.50 2.40 -4.67
N ALA A 13 -6.68 1.89 -4.31
CA ALA A 13 -7.69 2.62 -3.55
C ALA A 13 -7.82 2.04 -2.13
N SER A 14 -7.51 2.85 -1.11
CA SER A 14 -7.74 2.47 0.28
C SER A 14 -9.20 2.70 0.67
N VAL A 15 -9.85 1.65 1.18
CA VAL A 15 -11.25 1.63 1.61
C VAL A 15 -11.34 1.26 3.09
N ALA A 16 -12.27 1.89 3.80
CA ALA A 16 -12.49 1.73 5.24
C ALA A 16 -13.71 0.86 5.58
N THR A 17 -14.62 0.65 4.62
CA THR A 17 -15.83 -0.15 4.80
C THR A 17 -16.14 -1.04 3.61
N LEU A 18 -17.01 -2.04 3.80
CA LEU A 18 -17.49 -2.91 2.72
C LEU A 18 -18.25 -2.14 1.63
N ASP A 19 -18.97 -1.08 1.99
CA ASP A 19 -19.68 -0.24 1.02
C ASP A 19 -18.69 0.50 0.11
N GLU A 20 -17.64 1.08 0.69
CA GLU A 20 -16.57 1.70 -0.09
C GLU A 20 -15.84 0.68 -0.97
N MET A 21 -15.61 -0.53 -0.46
CA MET A 21 -15.04 -1.63 -1.24
C MET A 21 -15.90 -1.96 -2.46
N ARG A 22 -17.24 -2.00 -2.32
CA ARG A 22 -18.16 -2.24 -3.44
C ARG A 22 -18.10 -1.12 -4.47
N THR A 23 -18.04 0.14 -4.02
CA THR A 23 -17.85 1.29 -4.91
C THR A 23 -16.53 1.17 -5.69
N ALA A 24 -15.42 0.82 -5.01
CA ALA A 24 -14.13 0.68 -5.64
C ALA A 24 -14.04 -0.53 -6.60
N LEU A 25 -14.69 -1.65 -6.27
CA LEU A 25 -14.87 -2.79 -7.15
C LEU A 25 -15.57 -2.40 -8.45
N ALA A 26 -16.71 -1.70 -8.35
CA ALA A 26 -17.48 -1.25 -9.50
C ALA A 26 -16.70 -0.26 -10.40
N ALA A 27 -15.80 0.52 -9.81
CA ALA A 27 -14.95 1.45 -10.54
C ALA A 27 -13.78 0.79 -11.29
N GLY A 28 -13.47 -0.48 -10.99
CA GLY A 28 -12.39 -1.24 -11.62
C GLY A 28 -11.00 -0.78 -11.19
N VAL A 29 -10.77 -0.59 -9.89
CA VAL A 29 -9.42 -0.29 -9.36
C VAL A 29 -8.48 -1.50 -9.51
N ASP A 30 -7.18 -1.26 -9.67
CA ASP A 30 -6.19 -2.32 -9.85
C ASP A 30 -5.85 -3.03 -8.53
N ILE A 31 -5.82 -2.27 -7.43
CA ILE A 31 -5.61 -2.79 -6.07
C ILE A 31 -6.64 -2.18 -5.10
N LEU A 32 -7.43 -3.05 -4.47
CA LEU A 32 -8.31 -2.70 -3.35
C LEU A 32 -7.54 -2.87 -2.04
N ASP A 33 -7.46 -1.82 -1.25
CA ASP A 33 -6.67 -1.83 -0.01
C ASP A 33 -7.56 -1.62 1.22
N LEU A 34 -7.77 -2.68 1.99
CA LEU A 34 -8.55 -2.66 3.22
C LEU A 34 -7.70 -2.02 4.32
N LYS A 35 -8.02 -0.77 4.66
CA LYS A 35 -7.29 0.04 5.63
C LYS A 35 -8.25 0.91 6.42
N ASN A 36 -8.14 0.90 7.74
CA ASN A 36 -8.95 1.73 8.62
C ASN A 36 -8.21 3.03 8.99
N PRO A 37 -8.51 4.18 8.38
CA PRO A 37 -7.82 5.44 8.67
C PRO A 37 -8.09 6.00 10.07
N SER A 38 -9.13 5.53 10.79
CA SER A 38 -9.40 5.96 12.17
C SER A 38 -8.50 5.27 13.20
N GLU A 39 -7.80 4.20 12.81
CA GLU A 39 -6.86 3.44 13.65
C GLU A 39 -5.40 3.68 13.25
N GLY A 40 -5.13 4.82 12.61
CA GLY A 40 -3.78 5.29 12.30
C GLY A 40 -3.40 5.32 10.81
N ALA A 41 -2.11 5.20 10.53
CA ALA A 41 -1.56 5.31 9.18
C ALA A 41 -1.92 4.07 8.35
N LEU A 42 -1.73 2.89 8.95
CA LEU A 42 -2.02 1.56 8.41
C LEU A 42 -3.01 0.78 9.30
N GLY A 43 -3.92 1.48 9.99
CA GLY A 43 -4.94 0.87 10.85
C GLY A 43 -5.65 -0.32 10.21
N ALA A 44 -5.84 -1.39 10.99
CA ALA A 44 -6.37 -2.65 10.50
C ALA A 44 -7.90 -2.62 10.39
N TRP A 45 -8.45 -3.44 9.52
CA TRP A 45 -9.86 -3.81 9.65
C TRP A 45 -10.03 -4.90 10.71
N ALA A 46 -11.23 -5.00 11.27
CA ALA A 46 -11.59 -6.11 12.15
C ALA A 46 -11.48 -7.46 11.40
N PRO A 47 -11.00 -8.55 12.03
CA PRO A 47 -10.79 -9.84 11.36
C PRO A 47 -12.03 -10.40 10.66
N GLN A 48 -13.21 -10.27 11.26
CA GLN A 48 -14.46 -10.73 10.67
C GLN A 48 -14.82 -9.95 9.40
N ALA A 49 -14.59 -8.62 9.41
CA ALA A 49 -14.81 -7.77 8.25
C ALA A 49 -13.83 -8.07 7.10
N LEU A 50 -12.58 -8.46 7.42
CA LEU A 50 -11.62 -8.95 6.43
C LEU A 50 -12.09 -10.24 5.75
N VAL A 51 -12.56 -11.22 6.54
CA VAL A 51 -13.12 -12.48 5.99
C VAL A 51 -14.30 -12.21 5.07
N GLU A 52 -15.21 -11.31 5.48
CA GLU A 52 -16.34 -10.90 4.64
C GLU A 52 -15.87 -10.19 3.36
N ALA A 53 -14.92 -9.27 3.46
CA ALA A 53 -14.35 -8.58 2.30
C ALA A 53 -13.71 -9.56 1.30
N VAL A 54 -12.95 -10.54 1.78
CA VAL A 54 -12.38 -11.61 0.93
C VAL A 54 -13.47 -12.40 0.22
N ALA A 55 -14.57 -12.74 0.91
CA ALA A 55 -15.70 -13.43 0.29
C ALA A 55 -16.37 -12.57 -0.79
N VAL A 56 -16.60 -11.28 -0.53
CA VAL A 56 -17.15 -10.33 -1.50
C VAL A 56 -16.25 -10.19 -2.73
N TRP A 57 -14.95 -10.04 -2.54
CA TRP A 57 -13.97 -9.93 -3.63
C TRP A 57 -13.96 -11.19 -4.51
N ARG A 58 -13.97 -12.39 -3.89
CA ARG A 58 -14.04 -13.67 -4.63
C ARG A 58 -15.36 -13.83 -5.38
N ALA A 59 -16.49 -13.46 -4.77
CA ALA A 59 -17.80 -13.52 -5.42
C ALA A 59 -17.89 -12.58 -6.64
N ALA A 60 -17.14 -11.47 -6.63
CA ALA A 60 -17.00 -10.57 -7.78
C ALA A 60 -16.05 -11.09 -8.88
N GLY A 61 -15.53 -12.32 -8.76
CA GLY A 61 -14.58 -12.90 -9.71
C GLY A 61 -13.12 -12.55 -9.42
N ALA A 62 -12.81 -12.07 -8.22
CA ALA A 62 -11.46 -11.66 -7.80
C ALA A 62 -10.80 -10.63 -8.75
N PRO A 63 -11.47 -9.51 -9.09
CA PRO A 63 -10.90 -8.50 -9.98
C PRO A 63 -9.73 -7.78 -9.31
N GLY A 64 -8.66 -7.53 -10.07
CA GLY A 64 -7.46 -6.87 -9.55
C GLY A 64 -6.80 -7.63 -8.39
N SER A 65 -6.14 -6.90 -7.49
CA SER A 65 -5.61 -7.45 -6.23
C SER A 65 -6.35 -6.90 -5.02
N LEU A 66 -6.41 -7.69 -3.94
CA LEU A 66 -6.90 -7.28 -2.64
C LEU A 66 -5.73 -7.25 -1.65
N SER A 67 -5.53 -6.13 -0.94
CA SER A 67 -4.58 -6.01 0.16
C SER A 67 -5.27 -5.62 1.45
N ALA A 68 -4.65 -5.93 2.58
CA ALA A 68 -5.07 -5.44 3.89
C ALA A 68 -3.85 -5.09 4.74
N THR A 69 -3.99 -4.04 5.54
CA THR A 69 -2.98 -3.64 6.52
C THR A 69 -3.12 -4.44 7.81
N VAL A 70 -2.00 -4.69 8.50
CA VAL A 70 -1.97 -5.41 9.78
C VAL A 70 -2.26 -4.53 11.01
N GLY A 71 -2.37 -3.21 10.80
CA GLY A 71 -2.40 -2.20 11.87
C GLY A 71 -1.05 -1.52 12.05
N ASP A 72 -1.03 -0.47 12.85
CA ASP A 72 0.20 0.19 13.29
C ASP A 72 0.73 -0.57 14.52
N HIS A 73 1.91 -1.17 14.40
CA HIS A 73 2.55 -1.98 15.44
C HIS A 73 4.00 -1.54 15.67
N PRO A 74 4.56 -1.75 16.87
CA PRO A 74 5.98 -1.55 17.09
C PRO A 74 6.82 -2.52 16.23
N LEU A 75 8.07 -2.15 15.96
CA LEU A 75 9.02 -2.96 15.20
C LEU A 75 9.56 -4.13 16.05
N GLU A 76 8.67 -5.03 16.45
CA GLU A 76 8.95 -6.16 17.33
C GLU A 76 8.63 -7.49 16.65
N PRO A 77 9.57 -8.47 16.62
CA PRO A 77 9.43 -9.67 15.78
C PRO A 77 8.15 -10.46 16.01
N ASP A 78 7.84 -10.78 17.27
CA ASP A 78 6.67 -11.60 17.62
C ASP A 78 5.35 -10.84 17.40
N VAL A 79 5.34 -9.53 17.64
CA VAL A 79 4.16 -8.67 17.46
C VAL A 79 3.79 -8.59 15.98
N LEU A 80 4.76 -8.25 15.13
CA LEU A 80 4.54 -8.12 13.70
C LEU A 80 4.23 -9.46 13.04
N ARG A 81 4.93 -10.54 13.42
CA ARG A 81 4.61 -11.89 12.94
C ARG A 81 3.17 -12.26 13.27
N THR A 82 2.76 -12.11 14.53
CA THR A 82 1.40 -12.45 14.97
C THR A 82 0.34 -11.59 14.27
N ALA A 83 0.59 -10.29 14.09
CA ALA A 83 -0.32 -9.41 13.35
C ALA A 83 -0.45 -9.83 11.88
N ALA A 84 0.66 -10.11 11.21
CA ALA A 84 0.69 -10.54 9.82
C ALA A 84 0.03 -11.91 9.61
N GLU A 85 0.28 -12.88 10.49
CA GLU A 85 -0.36 -14.21 10.46
C GLU A 85 -1.88 -14.11 10.62
N ARG A 86 -2.36 -13.27 11.55
CA ARG A 86 -3.79 -13.03 11.74
C ARG A 86 -4.45 -12.47 10.49
N THR A 87 -3.84 -11.47 9.86
CA THR A 87 -4.37 -10.89 8.61
C THR A 87 -4.30 -11.91 7.46
N ALA A 88 -3.18 -12.64 7.32
CA ALA A 88 -3.02 -13.67 6.28
C ALA A 88 -4.06 -14.80 6.41
N ALA A 89 -4.37 -15.23 7.64
CA ALA A 89 -5.35 -16.28 7.93
C ALA A 89 -6.77 -15.94 7.46
N THR A 90 -7.09 -14.66 7.22
CA THR A 90 -8.38 -14.25 6.63
C THR A 90 -8.50 -14.56 5.13
N GLY A 91 -7.39 -14.93 4.48
CA GLY A 91 -7.33 -15.26 3.06
C GLY A 91 -7.10 -14.05 2.14
N VAL A 92 -6.74 -12.89 2.70
CA VAL A 92 -6.30 -11.71 1.93
C VAL A 92 -5.00 -12.05 1.19
N PRO A 93 -4.90 -11.80 -0.12
CA PRO A 93 -3.78 -12.29 -0.93
C PRO A 93 -2.54 -11.38 -0.92
N LEU A 94 -2.62 -10.18 -0.32
CA LEU A 94 -1.51 -9.26 -0.10
C LEU A 94 -1.60 -8.66 1.32
N VAL A 95 -0.60 -8.89 2.16
CA VAL A 95 -0.57 -8.38 3.55
C VAL A 95 0.43 -7.23 3.65
N LYS A 96 -0.02 -6.06 4.10
CA LYS A 96 0.80 -4.86 4.25
C LYS A 96 1.24 -4.64 5.69
N ILE A 97 2.53 -4.44 5.88
CA ILE A 97 3.17 -4.28 7.19
C ILE A 97 3.94 -2.97 7.21
N GLY A 98 3.68 -2.11 8.19
CA GLY A 98 4.43 -0.87 8.39
C GLY A 98 5.76 -1.10 9.09
N PHE A 99 6.81 -0.42 8.62
CA PHE A 99 8.14 -0.46 9.22
C PHE A 99 8.60 0.98 9.53
N ALA A 100 8.50 1.36 10.80
CA ALA A 100 9.10 2.58 11.32
C ALA A 100 10.60 2.32 11.60
N LEU A 101 11.44 2.51 10.58
CA LEU A 101 12.86 2.16 10.61
C LEU A 101 13.76 3.15 11.38
N GLY A 102 13.22 3.85 12.39
CA GLY A 102 14.00 4.84 13.15
C GLY A 102 15.16 4.25 13.96
N ASP A 103 15.04 3.00 14.40
CA ASP A 103 16.12 2.20 14.98
C ASP A 103 16.20 0.87 14.23
N GLU A 104 17.11 0.78 13.26
CA GLU A 104 17.26 -0.37 12.38
C GLU A 104 17.75 -1.64 13.07
N ALA A 105 18.21 -1.56 14.33
CA ALA A 105 18.78 -2.70 15.05
C ALA A 105 17.80 -3.89 15.15
N ALA A 106 16.50 -3.62 15.19
CA ALA A 106 15.46 -4.65 15.27
C ALA A 106 15.10 -5.28 13.91
N LEU A 107 15.43 -4.63 12.79
CA LEU A 107 14.96 -5.04 11.45
C LEU A 107 15.38 -6.47 11.08
N PRO A 108 16.64 -6.92 11.27
CA PRO A 108 17.03 -8.29 10.92
C PRO A 108 16.20 -9.36 11.64
N ALA A 109 15.97 -9.19 12.95
CA ALA A 109 15.19 -10.14 13.75
C ALA A 109 13.71 -10.17 13.32
N VAL A 110 13.14 -9.01 12.99
CA VAL A 110 11.77 -8.91 12.46
C VAL A 110 11.65 -9.61 11.11
N LEU A 111 12.60 -9.37 10.20
CA LEU A 111 12.62 -10.02 8.89
C LEU A 111 12.72 -11.53 9.04
N ASP A 112 13.60 -12.02 9.91
CA ASP A 112 13.76 -13.46 10.17
C ASP A 112 12.47 -14.10 10.71
N ALA A 113 11.74 -13.40 11.59
CA ALA A 113 10.45 -13.86 12.09
C ALA A 113 9.35 -13.90 11.01
N LEU A 114 9.40 -13.00 10.01
CA LEU A 114 8.41 -12.92 8.92
C LEU A 114 8.74 -13.83 7.72
N ARG A 115 9.99 -14.28 7.57
CA ARG A 115 10.44 -15.15 6.46
C ARG A 115 9.55 -16.37 6.23
N PRO A 116 9.10 -17.14 7.26
CA PRO A 116 8.23 -18.29 7.02
C PRO A 116 6.92 -17.87 6.35
N LEU A 117 6.24 -16.85 6.89
CA LEU A 117 4.99 -16.35 6.33
C LEU A 117 5.17 -15.78 4.92
N ALA A 118 6.30 -15.12 4.64
CA ALA A 118 6.61 -14.55 3.32
C ALA A 118 6.69 -15.60 2.20
N ARG A 119 6.93 -16.89 2.53
CA ARG A 119 6.91 -17.99 1.55
C ARG A 119 5.50 -18.43 1.17
N GLU A 120 4.52 -18.16 2.03
CA GLU A 120 3.15 -18.62 1.90
C GLU A 120 2.20 -17.49 1.47
N THR A 121 2.49 -16.28 1.94
CA THR A 121 1.68 -15.08 1.73
C THR A 121 2.54 -13.96 1.16
N ARG A 122 1.99 -13.24 0.19
CA ARG A 122 2.67 -12.10 -0.42
C ARG A 122 2.67 -10.91 0.54
N LEU A 123 3.80 -10.68 1.19
CA LEU A 123 3.99 -9.54 2.11
C LEU A 123 4.46 -8.30 1.36
N ILE A 124 3.92 -7.14 1.75
CA ILE A 124 4.33 -5.82 1.27
C ILE A 124 4.85 -5.02 2.46
N ALA A 125 6.11 -4.59 2.40
CA ALA A 125 6.68 -3.70 3.40
C ALA A 125 6.32 -2.25 3.07
N VAL A 126 5.79 -1.52 4.04
CA VAL A 126 5.45 -0.10 3.91
C VAL A 126 6.43 0.70 4.76
N LEU A 127 7.22 1.55 4.11
CA LEU A 127 8.14 2.49 4.73
C LEU A 127 7.48 3.87 4.80
N PHE A 128 7.80 4.65 5.83
CA PHE A 128 7.16 5.95 6.09
C PHE A 128 8.09 7.09 5.70
N ALA A 129 7.73 7.83 4.65
CA ALA A 129 8.55 8.89 4.05
C ALA A 129 8.88 10.05 5.01
N ASP A 130 7.96 10.34 5.92
CA ASP A 130 8.01 11.35 6.98
C ASP A 130 8.82 10.92 8.20
N GLN A 131 9.33 9.68 8.22
CA GLN A 131 10.18 9.15 9.30
C GLN A 131 11.63 8.92 8.84
N ALA A 132 12.04 9.56 7.74
CA ALA A 132 13.39 9.45 7.16
C ALA A 132 13.86 7.98 7.02
N PRO A 133 13.12 7.15 6.26
CA PRO A 133 13.37 5.72 6.22
C PRO A 133 14.69 5.44 5.52
N ASP A 134 15.49 4.49 6.04
CA ASP A 134 16.65 4.00 5.28
C ASP A 134 16.19 3.15 4.09
N LEU A 135 16.31 3.74 2.91
CA LEU A 135 15.96 3.09 1.66
C LEU A 135 17.02 2.07 1.21
N ALA A 136 18.20 2.04 1.85
CA ALA A 136 19.18 0.98 1.62
C ALA A 136 18.71 -0.37 2.21
N ALA A 137 17.69 -0.39 3.07
CA ALA A 137 17.06 -1.61 3.56
C ALA A 137 16.20 -2.35 2.51
N VAL A 138 15.89 -1.76 1.35
CA VAL A 138 15.02 -2.37 0.32
C VAL A 138 15.44 -3.80 -0.08
N PRO A 139 16.73 -4.08 -0.38
CA PRO A 139 17.18 -5.44 -0.69
C PRO A 139 17.00 -6.44 0.45
N LEU A 140 16.96 -5.98 1.71
CA LEU A 140 16.74 -6.87 2.86
C LEU A 140 15.32 -7.46 2.85
N PHE A 141 14.32 -6.68 2.45
CA PHE A 141 12.94 -7.18 2.28
C PHE A 141 12.86 -8.23 1.17
N ALA A 142 13.53 -8.00 0.03
CA ALA A 142 13.61 -8.98 -1.05
C ALA A 142 14.29 -10.27 -0.59
N ALA A 143 15.42 -10.16 0.10
CA ALA A 143 16.12 -11.31 0.68
C ALA A 143 15.28 -12.05 1.73
N ALA A 144 14.38 -11.36 2.43
CA ALA A 144 13.40 -11.94 3.36
C ALA A 144 12.19 -12.61 2.69
N GLY A 145 12.06 -12.51 1.36
CA GLY A 145 10.97 -13.10 0.59
C GLY A 145 9.74 -12.22 0.44
N PHE A 146 9.83 -10.93 0.77
CA PHE A 146 8.72 -10.01 0.55
C PHE A 146 8.37 -9.92 -0.94
N HIS A 147 7.08 -9.75 -1.22
CA HIS A 147 6.58 -9.59 -2.57
C HIS A 147 6.73 -8.16 -3.08
N GLY A 148 6.77 -7.18 -2.17
CA GLY A 148 6.86 -5.77 -2.55
C GLY A 148 7.25 -4.84 -1.41
N VAL A 149 7.55 -3.61 -1.80
CA VAL A 149 7.85 -2.47 -0.94
C VAL A 149 7.02 -1.26 -1.37
N MET A 150 6.69 -0.39 -0.44
CA MET A 150 5.86 0.79 -0.68
C MET A 150 6.31 1.94 0.22
N LEU A 151 6.21 3.17 -0.28
CA LEU A 151 6.28 4.37 0.55
C LEU A 151 4.86 4.89 0.83
N ASP A 152 4.60 5.29 2.08
CA ASP A 152 3.42 6.06 2.52
C ASP A 152 3.92 7.12 3.54
N THR A 153 3.02 7.88 4.15
CA THR A 153 3.32 8.72 5.32
C THR A 153 2.72 8.11 6.59
N ALA A 154 3.28 8.38 7.76
CA ALA A 154 2.69 8.02 9.05
C ALA A 154 1.75 9.14 9.53
N ASP A 155 2.28 10.34 9.71
CA ASP A 155 1.52 11.53 10.04
C ASP A 155 0.84 12.09 8.78
N LYS A 156 -0.48 12.29 8.88
CA LYS A 156 -1.31 12.80 7.79
C LYS A 156 -1.48 14.32 7.82
N ALA A 157 -0.96 14.98 8.86
CA ALA A 157 -0.95 16.43 8.99
C ALA A 157 0.36 17.07 8.51
N GLU A 158 1.47 16.32 8.44
CA GLU A 158 2.80 16.87 8.11
C GLU A 158 3.09 17.01 6.60
N GLY A 159 2.16 16.56 5.74
CA GLY A 159 2.27 16.73 4.30
C GLY A 159 1.98 15.47 3.51
N GLY A 160 2.33 15.52 2.22
CA GLY A 160 2.29 14.36 1.33
C GLY A 160 3.69 13.89 0.96
N LEU A 161 3.77 12.78 0.22
CA LEU A 161 5.04 12.13 -0.14
C LEU A 161 6.11 13.10 -0.66
N LEU A 162 5.72 13.98 -1.60
CA LEU A 162 6.61 14.94 -2.25
C LEU A 162 7.05 16.10 -1.34
N ALA A 163 6.40 16.28 -0.17
CA ALA A 163 6.86 17.23 0.85
C ALA A 163 8.01 16.65 1.69
N HIS A 164 8.10 15.33 1.83
CA HIS A 164 9.11 14.66 2.66
C HIS A 164 10.28 14.13 1.84
N LEU A 165 10.04 13.58 0.64
CA LEU A 165 11.07 12.99 -0.19
C LEU A 165 11.12 13.64 -1.58
N PRO A 166 12.29 14.14 -2.02
CA PRO A 166 12.43 14.69 -3.35
C PRO A 166 12.36 13.60 -4.42
N VAL A 167 11.99 13.99 -5.64
CA VAL A 167 11.72 13.07 -6.76
C VAL A 167 12.93 12.17 -7.07
N GLU A 168 14.15 12.67 -6.89
CA GLU A 168 15.39 11.91 -7.12
C GLU A 168 15.57 10.77 -6.11
N ILE A 169 15.13 10.96 -4.86
CA ILE A 169 15.13 9.90 -3.84
C ILE A 169 14.07 8.85 -4.19
N LEU A 170 12.86 9.28 -4.57
CA LEU A 170 11.79 8.37 -5.00
C LEU A 170 12.18 7.56 -6.25
N ALA A 171 12.86 8.20 -7.20
CA ALA A 171 13.37 7.53 -8.41
C ALA A 171 14.35 6.41 -8.06
N ARG A 172 15.27 6.66 -7.12
CA ARG A 172 16.20 5.64 -6.62
C ARG A 172 15.48 4.50 -5.90
N PHE A 173 14.53 4.82 -5.02
CA PHE A 173 13.70 3.81 -4.36
C PHE A 173 13.01 2.88 -5.38
N VAL A 174 12.33 3.46 -6.38
CA VAL A 174 11.64 2.68 -7.41
C VAL A 174 12.62 1.86 -8.24
N ALA A 175 13.79 2.41 -8.59
CA ALA A 175 14.81 1.68 -9.33
C ALA A 175 15.37 0.49 -8.54
N THR A 176 15.71 0.68 -7.26
CA THR A 176 16.21 -0.38 -6.38
C THR A 176 15.17 -1.49 -6.20
N ALA A 177 13.93 -1.14 -5.85
CA ALA A 177 12.87 -2.12 -5.67
C ALA A 177 12.64 -2.96 -6.94
N ARG A 178 12.69 -2.32 -8.11
CA ARG A 178 12.57 -3.02 -9.40
C ARG A 178 13.76 -3.92 -9.70
N ALA A 179 14.98 -3.50 -9.37
CA ALA A 179 16.19 -4.32 -9.54
C ALA A 179 16.11 -5.61 -8.70
N GLU A 180 15.51 -5.52 -7.52
CA GLU A 180 15.21 -6.64 -6.63
C GLU A 180 13.97 -7.46 -7.05
N GLY A 181 13.28 -7.07 -8.13
CA GLY A 181 12.08 -7.75 -8.61
C GLY A 181 10.83 -7.55 -7.74
N LEU A 182 10.84 -6.57 -6.84
CA LEU A 182 9.75 -6.27 -5.91
C LEU A 182 8.63 -5.49 -6.60
N LEU A 183 7.39 -5.80 -6.23
CA LEU A 183 6.25 -4.91 -6.48
C LEU A 183 6.49 -3.59 -5.73
N THR A 184 6.21 -2.44 -6.36
CA THR A 184 6.60 -1.12 -5.82
C THR A 184 5.45 -0.13 -5.85
N GLY A 185 5.10 0.43 -4.69
CA GLY A 185 4.04 1.42 -4.54
C GLY A 185 4.54 2.77 -4.03
N LEU A 186 3.87 3.85 -4.42
CA LEU A 186 4.02 5.18 -3.81
C LEU A 186 2.65 5.69 -3.34
N ALA A 187 2.55 6.13 -2.10
CA ALA A 187 1.40 6.80 -1.50
C ALA A 187 1.87 7.87 -0.50
N GLY A 188 0.97 8.38 0.32
CA GLY A 188 1.24 9.47 1.27
C GLY A 188 0.57 10.75 0.80
N SER A 189 -0.68 10.94 1.23
CA SER A 189 -1.53 12.11 0.94
C SER A 189 -1.49 12.61 -0.52
N LEU A 190 -1.40 11.68 -1.49
CA LEU A 190 -1.30 12.01 -2.91
C LEU A 190 -2.55 12.75 -3.41
N LYS A 191 -2.31 13.73 -4.29
CA LYS A 191 -3.31 14.54 -5.00
C LYS A 191 -3.24 14.23 -6.50
N MET A 192 -4.23 14.70 -7.26
CA MET A 192 -4.24 14.53 -8.73
C MET A 192 -2.99 15.11 -9.39
N ALA A 193 -2.49 16.27 -8.91
CA ALA A 193 -1.30 16.91 -9.43
C ALA A 193 -0.02 16.06 -9.26
N ASP A 194 0.00 15.13 -8.29
CA ASP A 194 1.15 14.28 -8.02
C ASP A 194 1.22 13.08 -8.98
N ILE A 195 0.12 12.77 -9.70
CA ILE A 195 0.02 11.59 -10.56
C ILE A 195 1.08 11.64 -11.66
N ALA A 196 1.15 12.73 -12.43
CA ALA A 196 2.06 12.84 -13.55
C ALA A 196 3.55 12.72 -13.15
N PRO A 197 4.07 13.50 -12.17
CA PRO A 197 5.47 13.39 -11.77
C PRO A 197 5.79 12.02 -11.16
N LEU A 198 4.89 11.40 -10.38
CA LEU A 198 5.14 10.09 -9.78
C LEU A 198 5.02 8.95 -10.81
N ALA A 199 4.09 9.03 -11.76
CA ALA A 199 3.95 8.04 -12.83
C ALA A 199 5.19 7.99 -13.73
N ALA A 200 5.86 9.13 -13.95
CA ALA A 200 7.11 9.20 -14.70
C ALA A 200 8.24 8.36 -14.06
N LEU A 201 8.18 8.11 -12.76
CA LEU A 201 9.12 7.24 -12.04
C LEU A 201 8.87 5.74 -12.31
N ARG A 202 7.72 5.41 -12.92
CA ARG A 202 7.25 4.06 -13.23
C ARG A 202 7.18 3.11 -12.01
N PRO A 203 6.54 3.51 -10.90
CA PRO A 203 6.14 2.54 -9.88
C PRO A 203 5.09 1.59 -10.44
N HIS A 204 4.87 0.46 -9.77
CA HIS A 204 3.83 -0.48 -10.17
C HIS A 204 2.43 0.05 -9.86
N TYR A 205 2.27 0.83 -8.79
CA TYR A 205 0.99 1.46 -8.43
C TYR A 205 1.17 2.75 -7.63
N LEU A 206 0.13 3.59 -7.66
CA LEU A 206 -0.02 4.77 -6.80
C LEU A 206 -1.21 4.57 -5.86
N GLY A 207 -1.04 4.89 -4.57
CA GLY A 207 -2.03 4.67 -3.52
C GLY A 207 -2.76 5.94 -3.10
N PHE A 208 -4.09 5.88 -3.08
CA PHE A 208 -4.95 7.02 -2.76
C PHE A 208 -5.99 6.67 -1.68
N ARG A 209 -6.25 7.65 -0.82
CA ARG A 209 -7.41 7.67 0.08
C ARG A 209 -8.06 9.04 0.04
N GLY A 210 -7.37 10.07 0.54
CA GLY A 210 -7.92 11.42 0.67
C GLY A 210 -8.39 12.01 -0.67
N ALA A 211 -7.65 11.79 -1.76
CA ALA A 211 -8.07 12.24 -3.09
C ALA A 211 -9.34 11.55 -3.62
N LEU A 212 -9.70 10.39 -3.06
CA LEU A 212 -10.90 9.63 -3.44
C LEU A 212 -12.12 9.97 -2.57
N CYS A 213 -11.94 10.77 -1.52
CA CYS A 213 -12.96 11.14 -0.54
C CYS A 213 -13.45 12.58 -0.79
N ALA A 214 -14.72 12.86 -0.47
CA ALA A 214 -15.30 14.20 -0.61
C ALA A 214 -14.73 15.19 0.43
N ASP A 215 -14.73 14.79 1.71
CA ASP A 215 -14.48 15.65 2.87
C ASP A 215 -13.34 15.09 3.75
N GLY A 216 -12.19 14.83 3.12
CA GLY A 216 -11.00 14.34 3.81
C GLY A 216 -10.96 12.82 3.99
N ARG A 217 -9.84 12.28 4.48
CA ARG A 217 -9.52 10.85 4.37
C ARG A 217 -10.42 9.91 5.19
N THR A 218 -11.16 10.43 6.16
CA THR A 218 -12.07 9.65 7.02
C THR A 218 -13.52 9.71 6.52
N SER A 219 -13.84 10.59 5.55
CA SER A 219 -15.16 10.60 4.92
C SER A 219 -15.33 9.43 3.97
N ALA A 220 -16.57 9.16 3.55
CA ALA A 220 -16.87 8.16 2.54
C ALA A 220 -16.12 8.43 1.22
N LEU A 221 -15.82 7.36 0.48
CA LEU A 221 -15.41 7.46 -0.92
C LEU A 221 -16.47 8.18 -1.75
N ASP A 222 -16.00 9.07 -2.62
CA ASP A 222 -16.80 9.74 -3.65
C ASP A 222 -16.54 9.05 -5.00
N PRO A 223 -17.56 8.40 -5.61
CA PRO A 223 -17.41 7.74 -6.90
C PRO A 223 -16.89 8.64 -8.03
N LEU A 224 -17.24 9.94 -8.02
CA LEU A 224 -16.79 10.89 -9.03
C LEU A 224 -15.30 11.20 -8.89
N ARG A 225 -14.83 11.39 -7.66
CA ARG A 225 -13.39 11.60 -7.39
C ARG A 225 -12.57 10.35 -7.71
N LEU A 226 -13.11 9.18 -7.37
CA LEU A 226 -12.49 7.90 -7.73
C LEU A 226 -12.34 7.76 -9.25
N ALA A 227 -13.40 8.06 -10.02
CA ALA A 227 -13.35 8.05 -11.48
C ALA A 227 -12.33 9.07 -12.02
N ALA A 228 -12.29 10.30 -11.47
CA ALA A 228 -11.34 11.32 -11.88
C ALA A 228 -9.87 10.90 -11.68
N VAL A 229 -9.54 10.29 -10.54
CA VAL A 229 -8.18 9.76 -10.28
C VAL A 229 -7.85 8.62 -11.24
N ARG A 230 -8.78 7.67 -11.44
CA ARG A 230 -8.62 6.55 -12.37
C ARG A 230 -8.37 7.03 -13.80
N ASP A 231 -9.15 7.99 -14.27
CA ASP A 231 -9.07 8.50 -15.64
C ASP A 231 -7.77 9.30 -15.84
N THR A 232 -7.36 10.09 -14.84
CA THR A 232 -6.06 10.78 -14.84
C THR A 232 -4.89 9.78 -14.92
N LEU A 233 -4.93 8.68 -14.15
CA LEU A 233 -3.94 7.59 -14.24
C LEU A 233 -3.94 6.88 -15.60
N ALA A 234 -5.09 6.82 -16.28
CA ALA A 234 -5.22 6.27 -17.62
C ALA A 234 -4.67 7.19 -18.73
N GLY A 235 -4.23 8.41 -18.39
CA GLY A 235 -3.91 9.44 -19.38
C GLY A 235 -5.15 9.99 -20.10
N ARG A 236 -6.35 9.72 -19.57
CA ARG A 236 -7.60 10.28 -20.05
C ARG A 236 -7.90 11.52 -19.21
N ILE A 237 -7.47 12.68 -19.68
CA ILE A 237 -7.91 13.94 -19.07
C ILE A 237 -9.40 14.07 -19.40
N LEU A 238 -10.26 14.05 -18.38
CA LEU A 238 -11.65 14.50 -18.51
C LEU A 238 -11.59 16.00 -18.83
N ALA A 239 -12.04 16.35 -20.04
CA ALA A 239 -12.25 17.73 -20.47
C ALA A 239 -13.48 18.33 -19.78
#